data_AF-A0A0Q5LD63-F1
#
_entry.id   AF-A0A0Q5LD63-F1
#
_cell.length_a   1.000
_cell.length_b   1.000
_cell.length_c   1.000
_cell.angle_alpha   90.00
_cell.angle_beta   90.00
_cell.angle_gamma   90.00
#
_symmetry.space_group_name_H-M   'P 1'
#
loop_
_entity.id
_entity.type
_entity.pdbx_description
1 polymer ?
#
loop_
_entity_poly.entity_id
_entity_poly.type
_entity_poly.pdbx_seq_one_letter_code
_entity_poly.pdbx_strand_id
1 'polypeptide(L)'
;MKLYTKTGDGGQTGLYGADRVSKGHPRVETYGTVDELNSVLGMARAENMRQEGPDTGLEADLEYLQNALFDLGADLATRAGGPYERRLSRLDAGDVTHLETLIDRYQEEAPPFTGFVHPGGTPVAAALQLARAVARRAERDFVRLLEVEEANPHAGVYLNRLSDLLFIMARAANARSGIHEEAWLVKGRR
;
A
#
# COMPACT_ATOMS: atom_id res chain seq x y z
N MET A 1 19.50 -11.18 -20.67
CA MET A 1 19.70 -9.79 -20.22
C MET A 1 20.29 -9.82 -18.81
N LYS A 2 21.32 -9.03 -18.49
CA LYS A 2 21.86 -8.97 -17.11
C LYS A 2 21.00 -8.01 -16.28
N LEU A 3 20.70 -8.38 -15.04
CA LEU A 3 19.91 -7.56 -14.12
C LEU A 3 20.64 -6.28 -13.70
N TYR A 4 21.94 -6.38 -13.40
CA TYR A 4 22.76 -5.23 -13.00
C TYR A 4 23.40 -4.54 -14.22
N THR A 5 23.28 -3.20 -14.28
CA THR A 5 23.87 -2.37 -15.35
C THR A 5 25.00 -1.46 -14.87
N LYS A 6 25.14 -1.29 -13.54
CA LYS A 6 26.09 -0.36 -12.88
C LYS A 6 25.89 1.13 -13.20
N THR A 7 24.89 1.48 -14.01
CA THR A 7 24.63 2.90 -14.37
C THR A 7 24.10 3.73 -13.20
N GLY A 8 23.73 3.09 -12.09
CA GLY A 8 23.27 3.76 -10.88
C GLY A 8 24.29 3.83 -9.75
N ASP A 9 25.54 3.42 -9.96
CA ASP A 9 26.58 3.36 -8.91
C ASP A 9 26.98 4.77 -8.44
N GLY A 10 26.84 5.78 -9.29
CA GLY A 10 27.02 7.20 -8.93
C GLY A 10 25.84 7.84 -8.19
N GLY A 11 24.89 7.04 -7.67
CA GLY A 11 23.75 7.54 -6.88
C GLY A 11 22.58 8.11 -7.69
N GLN A 12 22.59 7.99 -9.01
CA GLN A 12 21.49 8.43 -9.90
C GLN A 12 20.69 7.22 -10.40
N THR A 13 19.44 7.43 -10.78
CA THR A 13 18.60 6.42 -11.44
C THR A 13 17.80 7.05 -12.58
N GLY A 14 17.39 6.22 -13.56
CA GLY A 14 16.43 6.65 -14.57
C GLY A 14 15.01 6.57 -14.00
N LEU A 15 14.19 7.58 -14.30
CA LEU A 15 12.74 7.47 -14.17
C LEU A 15 12.17 6.66 -15.34
N TYR A 16 10.86 6.41 -15.35
CA TYR A 16 10.18 5.78 -16.47
C TYR A 16 10.07 6.80 -17.63
N GLY A 17 11.19 7.03 -18.31
CA GLY A 17 11.46 8.22 -19.11
C GLY A 17 12.92 8.35 -19.53
N ALA A 18 13.27 9.49 -20.14
CA ALA A 18 14.65 9.85 -20.44
C ALA A 18 15.36 10.51 -19.24
N ASP A 19 14.59 10.97 -18.26
CA ASP A 19 15.11 11.74 -17.13
C ASP A 19 15.88 10.86 -16.16
N ARG A 20 17.01 11.39 -15.69
CA ARG A 20 17.77 10.82 -14.58
C ARG A 20 17.71 11.73 -13.38
N VAL A 21 17.50 11.15 -12.21
CA VAL A 21 17.38 11.86 -10.94
C VAL A 21 18.25 11.20 -9.88
N SER A 22 18.55 11.94 -8.81
CA SER A 22 19.16 11.37 -7.60
C SER A 22 18.28 10.24 -7.05
N LYS A 23 18.89 9.17 -6.56
CA LYS A 23 18.16 8.11 -5.83
C LYS A 23 17.50 8.62 -4.54
N GLY A 24 17.97 9.74 -3.99
CA GLY A 24 17.32 10.42 -2.86
C GLY A 24 16.28 11.47 -3.26
N HIS A 25 15.90 11.54 -4.54
CA HIS A 25 14.87 12.46 -5.00
C HIS A 25 13.49 12.06 -4.42
N PRO A 26 12.63 13.00 -3.96
CA PRO A 26 11.33 12.67 -3.38
C PRO A 26 10.49 11.70 -4.21
N ARG A 27 10.43 11.89 -5.54
CA ARG A 27 9.74 10.94 -6.45
C ARG A 27 10.24 9.50 -6.33
N VAL A 28 11.56 9.31 -6.24
CA VAL A 28 12.18 7.98 -6.10
C VAL A 28 11.83 7.37 -4.75
N GLU A 29 11.88 8.17 -3.70
CA GLU A 29 11.44 7.76 -2.36
C GLU A 29 9.97 7.33 -2.37
N THR A 30 9.08 8.12 -2.99
CA THR A 30 7.64 7.83 -3.00
C THR A 30 7.33 6.49 -3.66
N TYR A 31 7.76 6.26 -4.91
CA TYR A 31 7.47 4.98 -5.56
C TYR A 31 8.29 3.83 -4.95
N GLY A 32 9.44 4.11 -4.34
CA GLY A 32 10.22 3.12 -3.59
C GLY A 32 9.48 2.65 -2.33
N THR A 33 8.83 3.55 -1.60
CA THR A 33 8.00 3.19 -0.45
C THR A 33 6.71 2.47 -0.87
N VAL A 34 6.18 2.75 -2.07
CA VAL A 34 5.10 1.96 -2.68
C VAL A 34 5.55 0.52 -2.97
N ASP A 35 6.78 0.32 -3.46
CA ASP A 35 7.37 -1.01 -3.65
C ASP A 35 7.60 -1.74 -2.32
N GLU A 36 8.00 -1.02 -1.26
CA GLU A 36 8.08 -1.57 0.09
C GLU A 36 6.71 -2.01 0.60
N LEU A 37 5.67 -1.20 0.41
CA LEU A 37 4.28 -1.57 0.74
C LEU A 37 3.88 -2.85 0.00
N ASN A 38 4.15 -2.92 -1.30
CA ASN A 38 3.84 -4.07 -2.14
C ASN A 38 4.56 -5.34 -1.64
N SER A 39 5.80 -5.20 -1.19
CA SER A 39 6.58 -6.29 -0.57
C SER A 39 5.95 -6.79 0.73
N VAL A 40 5.44 -5.88 1.57
CA VAL A 40 4.72 -6.26 2.81
C VAL A 40 3.39 -6.96 2.49
N LEU A 41 2.67 -6.56 1.44
CA LEU A 41 1.50 -7.33 0.98
C LEU A 41 1.89 -8.75 0.55
N GLY A 42 3.05 -8.93 -0.08
CA GLY A 42 3.60 -10.25 -0.39
C GLY A 42 3.81 -11.11 0.86
N MET A 43 4.21 -10.51 1.99
CA MET A 43 4.26 -11.21 3.28
C MET A 43 2.87 -11.63 3.75
N ALA A 44 1.87 -10.74 3.68
CA ALA A 44 0.50 -11.05 4.09
C ALA A 44 -0.09 -12.22 3.26
N ARG A 45 0.14 -12.25 1.95
CA ARG A 45 -0.23 -13.37 1.07
C ARG A 45 0.47 -14.67 1.48
N ALA A 46 1.78 -14.61 1.74
CA ALA A 46 2.53 -15.78 2.20
C ALA A 46 1.98 -16.33 3.52
N GLU A 47 1.63 -15.46 4.48
CA GLU A 47 0.97 -15.89 5.72
C GLU A 47 -0.41 -16.53 5.47
N ASN A 48 -1.21 -15.95 4.58
CA ASN A 48 -2.53 -16.48 4.24
C ASN A 48 -2.43 -17.88 3.62
N MET A 49 -1.42 -18.10 2.76
CA MET A 49 -1.18 -19.40 2.16
C MET A 49 -0.62 -20.45 3.11
N ARG A 50 -0.03 -20.04 4.25
CA ARG A 50 0.52 -20.96 5.26
C ARG A 50 -0.51 -21.48 6.25
N GLN A 51 -1.64 -20.80 6.41
CA GLN A 51 -2.66 -21.19 7.39
C GLN A 51 -3.46 -22.42 6.92
N GLU A 52 -4.06 -23.14 7.85
CA GLU A 52 -5.02 -24.20 7.52
C GLU A 52 -6.29 -23.59 6.95
N GLY A 53 -6.61 -23.91 5.68
CA GLY A 53 -7.69 -23.27 4.94
C GLY A 53 -7.38 -21.82 4.55
N PRO A 54 -6.49 -21.60 3.56
CA PRO A 54 -6.22 -20.25 3.04
C PRO A 54 -7.50 -19.55 2.59
N ASP A 55 -7.62 -18.27 2.92
CA ASP A 55 -8.77 -17.46 2.54
C ASP A 55 -8.62 -17.02 1.08
N THR A 56 -9.40 -17.63 0.19
CA THR A 56 -9.33 -17.39 -1.26
C THR A 56 -9.88 -16.02 -1.65
N GLY A 57 -10.81 -15.46 -0.87
CA GLY A 57 -11.34 -14.13 -1.10
C GLY A 57 -10.29 -13.07 -0.76
N LEU A 58 -9.67 -13.21 0.42
CA LEU A 58 -8.56 -12.35 0.83
C LEU A 58 -7.37 -12.43 -0.13
N GLU A 59 -7.03 -13.64 -0.60
CA GLU A 59 -5.93 -13.83 -1.55
C GLU A 59 -6.18 -13.07 -2.86
N ALA A 60 -7.40 -13.15 -3.40
CA ALA A 60 -7.76 -12.46 -4.64
C ALA A 60 -7.69 -10.93 -4.49
N ASP A 61 -8.14 -10.39 -3.35
CA ASP A 61 -8.04 -8.96 -3.09
C ASP A 61 -6.59 -8.50 -2.92
N LEU A 62 -5.77 -9.29 -2.21
CA LEU A 62 -4.35 -8.98 -2.02
C LEU A 62 -3.58 -9.02 -3.34
N GLU A 63 -3.87 -10.00 -4.21
CA GLU A 63 -3.31 -10.06 -5.56
C GLU A 63 -3.69 -8.82 -6.39
N TYR A 64 -4.97 -8.43 -6.35
CA TYR A 64 -5.43 -7.20 -6.99
C TYR A 64 -4.64 -5.98 -6.48
N LEU A 65 -4.50 -5.83 -5.17
CA LEU A 65 -3.76 -4.71 -4.56
C LEU A 65 -2.29 -4.71 -4.98
N GLN A 66 -1.61 -5.86 -5.06
CA GLN A 66 -0.22 -5.90 -5.54
C GLN A 66 -0.08 -5.43 -6.99
N ASN A 67 -1.03 -5.79 -7.86
CA ASN A 67 -1.06 -5.31 -9.23
C ASN A 67 -1.31 -3.80 -9.29
N ALA A 68 -2.30 -3.30 -8.55
CA ALA A 68 -2.61 -1.87 -8.49
C ALA A 68 -1.44 -1.04 -7.92
N LEU A 69 -0.65 -1.58 -6.98
CA LEU A 69 0.54 -0.91 -6.47
C LEU A 69 1.69 -0.86 -7.50
N PHE A 70 1.80 -1.84 -8.40
CA PHE A 70 2.72 -1.73 -9.54
C PHE A 70 2.29 -0.61 -10.50
N ASP A 71 0.99 -0.53 -10.81
CA ASP A 71 0.44 0.55 -11.65
C ASP A 71 0.67 1.93 -11.01
N LEU A 72 0.40 2.05 -9.70
CA LEU A 72 0.68 3.26 -8.93
C LEU A 72 2.16 3.63 -8.94
N GLY A 73 3.05 2.65 -8.77
CA GLY A 73 4.50 2.87 -8.85
C GLY A 73 4.93 3.37 -10.23
N ALA A 74 4.36 2.81 -11.30
CA ALA A 74 4.63 3.23 -12.67
C ALA A 74 4.09 4.64 -12.99
N ASP A 75 2.90 4.97 -12.50
CA ASP A 75 2.30 6.31 -12.56
C ASP A 75 3.21 7.33 -11.85
N LEU A 76 3.60 7.06 -10.61
CA LEU A 76 4.49 7.93 -9.82
C LEU A 76 5.89 8.05 -10.43
N ALA A 77 6.41 7.01 -11.06
CA ALA A 77 7.69 7.06 -11.78
C ALA A 77 7.63 7.87 -13.08
N THR A 78 6.43 8.24 -13.56
CA THR A 78 6.22 8.89 -14.85
C THR A 78 5.63 10.29 -14.72
N ARG A 79 6.42 11.31 -15.08
CA ARG A 79 5.97 12.70 -15.15
C ARG A 79 4.87 12.91 -16.20
N ALA A 80 3.97 13.85 -15.94
CA ALA A 80 2.96 14.28 -16.89
C ALA A 80 3.62 14.81 -18.19
N GLY A 81 3.02 14.51 -19.34
CA GLY A 81 3.59 14.88 -20.65
C GLY A 81 4.81 14.07 -21.09
N GLY A 82 5.23 13.07 -20.31
CA GLY A 82 6.36 12.20 -20.64
C GLY A 82 6.10 11.28 -21.84
N PRO A 83 7.15 10.82 -22.55
CA PRO A 83 7.01 10.02 -23.77
C PRO A 83 6.32 8.67 -23.56
N TYR A 84 6.30 8.17 -22.32
CA TYR A 84 5.71 6.88 -21.95
C TYR A 84 4.32 6.98 -21.32
N GLU A 85 3.78 8.19 -21.14
CA GLU A 85 2.48 8.42 -20.50
C GLU A 85 1.35 7.63 -21.16
N ARG A 86 1.33 7.55 -22.50
CA ARG A 86 0.31 6.81 -23.26
C ARG A 86 0.36 5.28 -23.10
N ARG A 87 1.36 4.75 -22.41
CA ARG A 87 1.56 3.30 -22.19
C ARG A 87 1.25 2.87 -20.76
N LEU A 88 0.71 3.76 -19.94
CA LEU A 88 0.47 3.54 -18.52
C LEU A 88 -1.02 3.59 -18.24
N SER A 89 -1.47 2.72 -17.33
CA SER A 89 -2.74 2.89 -16.65
C SER A 89 -2.47 3.81 -15.46
N ARG A 90 -2.87 5.08 -15.55
CA ARG A 90 -2.79 6.01 -14.41
C ARG A 90 -3.96 5.74 -13.47
N LEU A 91 -3.72 5.93 -12.18
CA LEU A 91 -4.76 5.82 -11.16
C LEU A 91 -5.86 6.85 -11.43
N ASP A 92 -7.11 6.44 -11.30
CA ASP A 92 -8.26 7.31 -11.47
C ASP A 92 -9.26 7.22 -10.30
N ALA A 93 -10.41 7.89 -10.45
CA ALA A 93 -11.46 7.89 -9.43
C ALA A 93 -12.14 6.52 -9.26
N GLY A 94 -12.16 5.69 -10.31
CA GLY A 94 -12.68 4.33 -10.29
C GLY A 94 -11.85 3.43 -9.38
N ASP A 95 -10.52 3.55 -9.42
CA ASP A 95 -9.62 2.80 -8.53
C ASP A 95 -9.88 3.14 -7.05
N VAL A 96 -10.10 4.42 -6.72
CA VAL A 96 -10.45 4.85 -5.36
C VAL A 96 -11.81 4.29 -4.94
N THR A 97 -12.80 4.36 -5.82
CA THR A 97 -14.16 3.84 -5.57
C THR A 97 -14.13 2.33 -5.34
N HIS A 98 -13.23 1.61 -6.03
CA HIS A 98 -13.03 0.19 -5.82
C HIS A 98 -12.52 -0.11 -4.40
N LEU A 99 -11.55 0.66 -3.88
CA LEU A 99 -11.09 0.51 -2.50
C LEU A 99 -12.19 0.78 -1.49
N GLU A 100 -13.03 1.79 -1.72
CA GLU A 100 -14.19 2.09 -0.87
C GLU A 100 -15.19 0.93 -0.84
N THR A 101 -15.43 0.29 -1.99
CA THR A 101 -16.28 -0.90 -2.06
C THR A 101 -15.70 -2.08 -1.27
N LEU A 102 -14.38 -2.28 -1.33
CA LEU A 102 -13.70 -3.30 -0.53
C LEU A 102 -13.78 -2.99 0.97
N ILE A 103 -13.61 -1.72 1.35
CA ILE A 103 -13.73 -1.27 2.74
C ILE A 103 -15.11 -1.61 3.28
N ASP A 104 -16.17 -1.25 2.56
CA ASP A 104 -17.55 -1.51 2.99
C ASP A 104 -17.79 -3.01 3.20
N ARG A 105 -17.33 -3.86 2.26
CA ARG A 105 -17.44 -5.32 2.40
C ARG A 105 -16.72 -5.86 3.65
N TYR A 106 -15.46 -5.46 3.86
CA TYR A 106 -14.69 -5.92 5.03
C TYR A 106 -15.22 -5.32 6.35
N GLN A 107 -15.85 -4.15 6.29
CA GLN A 107 -16.45 -3.47 7.43
C GLN A 107 -17.69 -4.21 7.96
N GLU A 108 -18.46 -4.86 7.08
CA GLU A 108 -19.60 -5.71 7.45
C GLU A 108 -19.18 -6.97 8.21
N GLU A 109 -17.96 -7.47 7.96
CA GLU A 109 -17.42 -8.67 8.57
C GLU A 109 -16.66 -8.41 9.88
N ALA A 110 -16.10 -7.21 10.02
CA ALA A 110 -15.34 -6.83 11.18
C ALA A 110 -16.23 -6.48 12.39
N PRO A 111 -15.78 -6.75 13.63
CA PRO A 111 -16.49 -6.30 14.83
C PRO A 111 -16.69 -4.77 14.82
N PRO A 112 -17.78 -4.25 15.42
CA PRO A 112 -18.02 -2.81 15.51
C PRO A 112 -16.79 -2.06 16.03
N PHE A 113 -16.44 -0.97 15.36
CA PHE A 113 -15.30 -0.16 15.77
C PHE A 113 -15.69 0.68 16.99
N THR A 114 -15.19 0.32 18.16
CA THR A 114 -15.51 0.98 19.44
C THR A 114 -14.34 1.81 19.99
N GLY A 115 -13.17 1.77 19.35
CA GLY A 115 -11.97 2.50 19.74
C GLY A 115 -10.71 1.96 19.07
N PHE A 116 -9.55 2.51 19.43
CA PHE A 116 -8.27 2.02 18.93
C PHE A 116 -8.01 0.58 19.39
N VAL A 117 -7.47 -0.23 18.48
CA VAL A 117 -7.06 -1.61 18.75
C VAL A 117 -5.55 -1.75 18.59
N HIS A 118 -4.96 -2.67 19.36
CA HIS A 118 -3.56 -3.01 19.19
C HIS A 118 -3.30 -3.66 17.82
N PRO A 119 -2.27 -3.23 17.06
CA PRO A 119 -1.96 -3.83 15.77
C PRO A 119 -1.38 -5.23 15.97
N GLY A 120 -2.14 -6.27 15.62
CA GLY A 120 -1.71 -7.65 15.78
C GLY A 120 -2.84 -8.64 15.49
N GLY A 121 -2.77 -9.80 16.14
CA GLY A 121 -3.71 -10.91 15.97
C GLY A 121 -3.07 -12.06 15.21
N THR A 122 -3.69 -12.55 14.14
CA THR A 122 -3.09 -13.60 13.29
C THR A 122 -1.85 -13.08 12.56
N PRO A 123 -0.94 -13.97 12.08
CA PRO A 123 0.20 -13.54 11.26
C PRO A 123 -0.22 -12.70 10.05
N VAL A 124 -1.31 -13.07 9.39
CA VAL A 124 -1.91 -12.31 8.28
C VAL A 124 -2.35 -10.92 8.74
N ALA A 125 -3.13 -10.83 9.82
CA ALA A 125 -3.61 -9.54 10.35
C ALA A 125 -2.46 -8.64 10.80
N ALA A 126 -1.42 -9.20 11.43
CA ALA A 126 -0.22 -8.47 11.82
C ALA A 126 0.54 -7.92 10.60
N ALA A 127 0.68 -8.71 9.54
CA ALA A 127 1.28 -8.26 8.28
C ALA A 127 0.46 -7.14 7.61
N LEU A 128 -0.87 -7.24 7.63
CA LEU A 128 -1.77 -6.18 7.13
C LEU A 128 -1.67 -4.89 7.97
N GLN A 129 -1.51 -4.99 9.28
CA GLN A 129 -1.27 -3.83 10.15
C GLN A 129 0.09 -3.16 9.85
N LEU A 130 1.12 -3.95 9.54
CA LEU A 130 2.40 -3.41 9.07
C LEU A 130 2.22 -2.72 7.71
N ALA A 131 1.54 -3.37 6.75
CA ALA A 131 1.25 -2.80 5.44
C ALA A 131 0.53 -1.46 5.57
N ARG A 132 -0.48 -1.36 6.44
CA ARG A 132 -1.17 -0.10 6.75
C ARG A 132 -0.20 1.00 7.20
N ALA A 133 0.75 0.68 8.06
CA ALA A 133 1.74 1.65 8.53
C ALA A 133 2.69 2.11 7.39
N VAL A 134 3.07 1.20 6.50
CA VAL A 134 3.88 1.51 5.31
C VAL A 134 3.08 2.32 4.28
N ALA A 135 1.79 2.03 4.08
CA ALA A 135 0.92 2.83 3.21
C ALA A 135 0.84 4.29 3.68
N ARG A 136 0.69 4.51 4.99
CA ARG A 136 0.75 5.86 5.58
C ARG A 136 2.13 6.50 5.44
N ARG A 137 3.22 5.73 5.35
CA ARG A 137 4.55 6.27 5.04
C ARG A 137 4.62 6.70 3.57
N ALA A 138 4.21 5.86 2.64
CA ALA A 138 4.12 6.20 1.22
C ALA A 138 3.27 7.46 0.98
N GLU A 139 2.15 7.61 1.69
CA GLU A 139 1.30 8.81 1.66
C GLU A 139 2.07 10.07 2.09
N ARG A 140 2.82 10.03 3.20
CA ARG A 140 3.66 11.17 3.62
C ARG A 140 4.75 11.46 2.61
N ASP A 141 5.32 10.44 1.99
CA ASP A 141 6.36 10.59 0.96
C ASP A 141 5.77 11.21 -0.31
N PHE A 142 4.52 10.91 -0.63
CA PHE A 142 3.77 11.54 -1.71
C PHE A 142 3.47 13.01 -1.40
N VAL A 143 3.08 13.34 -0.17
CA VAL A 143 2.92 14.75 0.25
C VAL A 143 4.23 15.51 0.10
N ARG A 144 5.37 14.94 0.52
CA ARG A 144 6.70 15.53 0.31
C ARG A 144 7.06 15.68 -1.18
N LEU A 145 6.62 14.77 -2.04
CA LEU A 145 6.77 14.90 -3.49
C LEU A 145 5.99 16.11 -4.03
N LEU A 146 4.76 16.32 -3.58
CA LEU A 146 3.92 17.44 -4.02
C LEU A 146 4.48 18.82 -3.62
N GLU A 147 5.36 18.89 -2.61
CA GLU A 147 6.08 20.12 -2.25
C GLU A 147 7.13 20.53 -3.30
N VAL A 148 7.59 19.59 -4.13
CA VAL A 148 8.69 19.82 -5.09
C VAL A 148 8.28 19.71 -6.56
N GLU A 149 7.28 18.89 -6.90
CA GLU A 149 6.77 18.76 -8.27
C GLU A 149 5.35 18.18 -8.32
N GLU A 150 4.68 18.35 -9.45
CA GLU A 150 3.34 17.80 -9.67
C GLU A 150 3.36 16.25 -9.83
N ALA A 151 2.30 15.63 -9.35
CA ALA A 151 2.02 14.20 -9.51
C ALA A 151 0.51 13.99 -9.62
N ASN A 152 0.08 12.80 -10.07
CA ASN A 152 -1.33 12.46 -10.16
C ASN A 152 -2.03 12.58 -8.79
N PRO A 153 -3.02 13.48 -8.60
CA PRO A 153 -3.67 13.67 -7.31
C PRO A 153 -4.43 12.42 -6.83
N HIS A 154 -4.88 11.55 -7.74
CA HIS A 154 -5.55 10.30 -7.39
C HIS A 154 -4.63 9.34 -6.64
N ALA A 155 -3.31 9.40 -6.85
CA ALA A 155 -2.33 8.61 -6.11
C ALA A 155 -2.40 8.87 -4.59
N GLY A 156 -2.48 10.14 -4.18
CA GLY A 156 -2.59 10.50 -2.77
C GLY A 156 -3.89 10.02 -2.14
N VAL A 157 -5.01 10.18 -2.84
CA VAL A 157 -6.33 9.72 -2.37
C VAL A 157 -6.35 8.19 -2.25
N TYR A 158 -5.78 7.49 -3.23
CA TYR A 158 -5.67 6.03 -3.23
C TYR A 158 -4.84 5.54 -2.04
N LEU A 159 -3.66 6.13 -1.77
CA LEU A 159 -2.81 5.75 -0.63
C LEU A 159 -3.50 5.98 0.73
N ASN A 160 -4.21 7.12 0.87
CA ASN A 160 -4.99 7.40 2.08
C ASN A 160 -6.07 6.32 2.30
N ARG A 161 -6.87 6.03 1.26
CA ARG A 161 -7.95 5.04 1.32
C ARG A 161 -7.44 3.61 1.48
N LEU A 162 -6.31 3.28 0.86
CA LEU A 162 -5.66 1.98 1.01
C LEU A 162 -5.26 1.72 2.46
N SER A 163 -4.83 2.75 3.21
CA SER A 163 -4.52 2.56 4.63
C SER A 163 -5.76 2.21 5.47
N ASP A 164 -6.93 2.75 5.14
CA ASP A 164 -8.21 2.38 5.76
C ASP A 164 -8.60 0.94 5.39
N LEU A 165 -8.45 0.57 4.12
CA LEU A 165 -8.70 -0.79 3.64
C LEU A 165 -7.82 -1.82 4.37
N LEU A 166 -6.51 -1.58 4.44
CA LEU A 166 -5.58 -2.48 5.11
C LEU A 166 -5.88 -2.60 6.61
N PHE A 167 -6.37 -1.52 7.23
CA PHE A 167 -6.85 -1.58 8.60
C PHE A 167 -8.04 -2.54 8.72
N ILE A 168 -9.10 -2.34 7.95
CA ILE A 168 -10.32 -3.14 8.09
C ILE A 168 -10.13 -4.60 7.66
N MET A 169 -9.30 -4.86 6.65
CA MET A 169 -8.89 -6.21 6.25
C MET A 169 -8.21 -6.95 7.42
N ALA A 170 -7.33 -6.28 8.17
CA ALA A 170 -6.68 -6.89 9.32
C ALA A 170 -7.70 -7.29 10.41
N ARG A 171 -8.71 -6.44 10.64
CA ARG A 171 -9.76 -6.70 11.62
C ARG A 171 -10.65 -7.87 11.20
N ALA A 172 -11.05 -7.90 9.92
CA ALA A 172 -11.84 -8.98 9.36
C ALA A 172 -11.07 -10.32 9.39
N ALA A 173 -9.76 -10.31 9.07
CA ALA A 173 -8.92 -11.50 9.16
C ALA A 173 -8.87 -12.07 10.60
N ASN A 174 -8.73 -11.20 11.62
CA ASN A 174 -8.82 -11.61 13.02
C ASN A 174 -10.19 -12.21 13.36
N ALA A 175 -11.27 -11.56 12.93
CA ALA A 175 -12.63 -11.99 13.19
C ALA A 175 -12.93 -13.37 12.58
N ARG A 176 -12.53 -13.59 11.32
CA ARG A 176 -12.66 -14.90 10.63
C ARG A 176 -11.91 -16.02 11.35
N SER A 177 -10.78 -15.70 11.99
CA SER A 177 -10.00 -16.65 12.80
C SER A 177 -10.45 -16.74 14.27
N GLY A 178 -11.53 -16.06 14.66
CA GLY A 178 -12.03 -16.05 16.04
C GLY A 178 -11.10 -15.35 17.05
N ILE A 179 -10.14 -14.56 16.59
CA ILE A 179 -9.24 -13.77 17.43
C ILE A 179 -9.94 -12.49 17.86
N HIS A 180 -10.04 -12.28 19.17
CA HIS A 180 -10.53 -11.03 19.74
C HIS A 180 -9.46 -9.95 19.71
N GLU A 181 -9.82 -8.75 19.26
CA GLU A 181 -8.90 -7.60 19.22
C GLU A 181 -8.74 -6.95 20.60
N GLU A 182 -7.52 -6.67 21.01
CA GLU A 182 -7.28 -5.95 22.27
C GLU A 182 -7.48 -4.45 22.06
N ALA A 183 -8.47 -3.88 22.74
CA ALA A 183 -8.67 -2.43 22.77
C ALA A 183 -7.52 -1.75 23.50
N TRP A 184 -7.02 -0.66 22.92
CA TRP A 184 -6.07 0.21 23.61
C TRP A 184 -6.78 0.96 24.74
N LEU A 185 -6.25 0.83 25.95
CA LEU A 185 -6.71 1.57 27.13
C LEU A 185 -5.71 2.66 27.47
N VAL A 186 -6.21 3.90 27.64
CA VAL A 186 -5.41 5.00 28.17
C VAL A 186 -4.86 4.57 29.53
N LYS A 187 -3.53 4.61 29.72
CA LYS A 187 -2.93 4.37 31.04
C LYS A 187 -3.51 5.37 32.03
N GLY A 188 -4.30 4.89 33.00
CA GLY A 188 -4.70 5.68 34.14
C GLY A 188 -3.45 6.05 34.94
N ARG A 189 -3.01 7.31 34.84
CA ARG A 189 -2.02 7.84 35.79
C ARG A 189 -2.79 8.10 37.09
N ARG A 190 -2.49 7.33 38.14
CA ARG A 190 -2.86 7.69 39.51
C ARG A 190 -1.96 8.81 40.01
#